data_AF-A0A354T9T3-F1
#
_entry.id   AF-A0A354T9T3-F1
#
_cell.length_a   1.000
_cell.length_b   1.000
_cell.length_c   1.000
_cell.angle_alpha   90.00
_cell.angle_beta   90.00
_cell.angle_gamma   90.00
#
_symmetry.space_group_name_H-M   'P 1'
#
loop_
_entity.id
_entity.type
_entity.pdbx_description
1 polymer ?
#
loop_
_entity_poly.entity_id
_entity_poly.type
_entity_poly.pdbx_seq_one_letter_code
_entity_poly.pdbx_strand_id
1 'polypeptide(L)'
;DNMAKIILLTGTIVGYAYCMELFVAYYSANPYEAAAFTLRGLTGPSTWAYYFMFSFNVFAPQLFWYRPFRHNMWVVMFVCMCVNAGMWFERYVIIATTLERHMIPGSWGVYSATWVDKFTFLGTFGFFMMLFLLFLRFLPVIAIGEVKGVLPQSNPHRDDHPEPGVQEEDLMDYSDRHVPKPAGAAA
;
A
#
# COMPACT_ATOMS: atom_id res chain seq x y z
N ASP A 1 1.15 11.76 -5.08
CA ASP A 1 2.49 11.65 -4.46
C ASP A 1 2.47 11.10 -3.04
N ASN A 2 1.85 11.80 -2.06
CA ASN A 2 1.86 11.39 -0.65
C ASN A 2 1.30 9.97 -0.41
N MET A 3 0.20 9.61 -1.09
CA MET A 3 -0.35 8.25 -1.01
C MET A 3 0.63 7.18 -1.51
N ALA A 4 1.40 7.45 -2.56
CA ALA A 4 2.40 6.49 -3.07
C ALA A 4 3.56 6.29 -2.09
N LYS A 5 3.94 7.33 -1.33
CA LYS A 5 4.93 7.21 -0.24
C LYS A 5 4.40 6.35 0.91
N ILE A 6 3.12 6.46 1.24
CA ILE A 6 2.49 5.61 2.27
C ILE A 6 2.50 4.14 1.83
N ILE A 7 2.13 3.86 0.58
CA ILE A 7 2.19 2.50 0.01
C ILE A 7 3.63 1.95 0.04
N LEU A 8 4.62 2.79 -0.30
CA LEU A 8 6.03 2.40 -0.23
C LEU A 8 6.44 2.08 1.22
N LEU A 9 6.08 2.93 2.18
CA LEU A 9 6.37 2.72 3.60
C LEU A 9 5.77 1.39 4.09
N THR A 10 4.48 1.18 3.90
CA THR A 10 3.82 -0.05 4.37
C THR A 10 4.34 -1.28 3.63
N GLY A 11 4.64 -1.19 2.32
CA GLY A 11 5.27 -2.25 1.56
C GLY A 11 6.66 -2.64 2.09
N THR A 12 7.48 -1.66 2.48
CA THR A 12 8.79 -1.95 3.10
C THR A 12 8.67 -2.61 4.48
N ILE A 13 7.66 -2.25 5.28
CA ILE A 13 7.39 -2.89 6.58
C ILE A 13 6.99 -4.35 6.38
N VAL A 14 6.10 -4.63 5.43
CA VAL A 14 5.69 -6.00 5.10
C VAL A 14 6.87 -6.80 4.55
N GLY A 15 7.69 -6.22 3.67
CA GLY A 15 8.91 -6.86 3.17
C GLY A 15 9.89 -7.20 4.30
N TYR A 16 10.06 -6.32 5.28
CA TYR A 16 10.85 -6.59 6.47
C TYR A 16 10.30 -7.78 7.27
N ALA A 17 8.98 -7.84 7.48
CA ALA A 17 8.35 -8.96 8.18
C ALA A 17 8.60 -10.30 7.48
N TYR A 18 8.49 -10.37 6.15
CA TYR A 18 8.80 -11.59 5.39
C TYR A 18 10.26 -12.02 5.52
N CYS A 19 11.20 -11.07 5.47
CA CYS A 19 12.62 -11.37 5.70
C CYS A 19 12.86 -11.90 7.12
N MET A 20 12.18 -11.33 8.12
CA MET A 20 12.26 -11.79 9.51
C MET A 20 11.66 -13.19 9.69
N GLU A 21 10.56 -13.51 9.03
CA GLU A 21 9.98 -14.86 9.03
C GLU A 21 10.98 -15.89 8.52
N LEU A 22 11.64 -15.61 7.39
CA LEU A 22 12.69 -16.48 6.83
C LEU A 22 13.89 -16.60 7.78
N PHE A 23 14.32 -15.49 8.38
CA PHE A 23 15.44 -15.46 9.31
C PHE A 23 15.15 -16.28 10.57
N VAL A 24 13.99 -16.09 11.20
CA VAL A 24 13.61 -16.82 12.41
C VAL A 24 13.42 -18.30 12.11
N ALA A 25 12.81 -18.67 10.98
CA ALA A 25 12.67 -20.08 10.59
C ALA A 25 14.03 -20.78 10.42
N TYR A 26 15.02 -20.07 9.87
CA TYR A 26 16.40 -20.58 9.80
C TYR A 26 17.07 -20.65 11.17
N TYR A 27 16.91 -19.61 12.00
CA TYR A 27 17.54 -19.51 13.33
C TYR A 27 16.95 -20.47 14.37
N SER A 28 15.64 -20.75 14.29
CA SER A 28 14.88 -21.61 15.22
C SER A 28 15.37 -23.05 15.24
N ALA A 29 16.02 -23.52 14.17
CA ALA A 29 16.52 -24.90 13.99
C ALA A 29 15.44 -25.99 14.20
N ASN A 30 14.16 -25.62 14.20
CA ASN A 30 13.07 -26.57 14.29
C ASN A 30 12.85 -27.25 12.93
N PRO A 31 12.99 -28.58 12.83
CA PRO A 31 12.87 -29.30 11.55
C PRO A 31 11.49 -29.11 10.90
N TYR A 32 10.43 -28.87 11.68
CA TYR A 32 9.09 -28.64 11.14
C TYR A 32 8.92 -27.26 10.51
N GLU A 33 9.52 -26.21 11.11
CA GLU A 33 9.49 -24.85 10.54
C GLU A 33 10.36 -24.76 9.31
N ALA A 34 11.57 -25.32 9.35
CA ALA A 34 12.46 -25.38 8.20
C ALA A 34 11.83 -26.16 7.03
N ALA A 35 11.16 -27.29 7.31
CA ALA A 35 10.44 -28.06 6.30
C ALA A 35 9.26 -27.27 5.72
N ALA A 36 8.48 -26.56 6.54
CA ALA A 36 7.36 -25.74 6.08
C ALA A 36 7.82 -24.60 5.15
N PHE A 37 8.90 -23.90 5.49
CA PHE A 37 9.45 -22.85 4.63
C PHE A 37 10.08 -23.38 3.34
N THR A 38 10.77 -24.52 3.40
CA THR A 38 11.34 -25.16 2.20
C THR A 38 10.24 -25.63 1.25
N LEU A 39 9.14 -26.17 1.78
CA LEU A 39 7.97 -26.54 0.98
C LEU A 39 7.25 -25.31 0.41
N ARG A 40 7.19 -24.21 1.16
CA ARG A 40 6.54 -22.97 0.69
C ARG A 40 7.33 -22.23 -0.39
N GLY A 41 8.67 -22.25 -0.32
CA GLY A 41 9.55 -21.46 -1.19
C GLY A 41 10.33 -22.22 -2.26
N LEU A 42 10.58 -23.52 -2.11
CA LEU A 42 11.54 -24.26 -2.96
C LEU A 42 10.97 -25.53 -3.61
N THR A 43 10.07 -26.28 -2.95
CA THR A 43 9.72 -27.64 -3.43
C THR A 43 8.22 -27.98 -3.38
N GLY A 44 7.35 -27.05 -2.97
CA GLY A 44 5.92 -27.30 -2.85
C GLY A 44 5.11 -27.07 -4.14
N PRO A 45 3.90 -27.63 -4.23
CA PRO A 45 2.99 -27.44 -5.37
C PRO A 45 2.54 -25.97 -5.53
N SER A 46 2.48 -25.21 -4.42
CA SER A 46 2.01 -23.83 -4.37
C SER A 46 3.14 -22.78 -4.36
N THR A 47 4.36 -23.16 -4.74
CA THR A 47 5.54 -22.28 -4.72
C THR A 47 5.38 -21.06 -5.64
N TRP A 48 4.65 -21.21 -6.76
CA TRP A 48 4.36 -20.09 -7.67
C TRP A 48 3.65 -18.93 -6.94
N ALA A 49 2.68 -19.24 -6.07
CA ALA A 49 1.92 -18.24 -5.32
C ALA A 49 2.81 -17.49 -4.32
N TYR A 50 3.81 -18.15 -3.74
CA TYR A 50 4.81 -17.51 -2.88
C TYR A 50 5.68 -16.50 -3.64
N TYR A 51 6.13 -16.85 -4.86
CA TYR A 51 6.88 -15.92 -5.70
C TYR A 51 6.05 -14.71 -6.15
N PHE A 52 4.77 -14.91 -6.49
CA PHE A 52 3.87 -13.80 -6.81
C PHE A 52 3.60 -12.91 -5.60
N MET A 53 3.37 -13.49 -4.42
CA MET A 53 3.24 -12.75 -3.16
C MET A 53 4.47 -11.86 -2.92
N PHE A 54 5.67 -12.45 -2.94
CA PHE A 54 6.89 -11.70 -2.67
C PHE A 54 7.14 -10.64 -3.75
N SER A 55 6.90 -10.96 -5.01
CA SER A 55 7.14 -10.03 -6.11
C SER A 55 6.20 -8.83 -6.11
N PHE A 56 4.91 -9.07 -5.86
CA PHE A 56 3.92 -8.00 -5.89
C PHE A 56 3.87 -7.18 -4.61
N ASN A 57 4.17 -7.75 -3.44
CA ASN A 57 4.20 -7.00 -2.19
C ASN A 57 5.55 -6.32 -1.93
N VAL A 58 6.67 -6.97 -2.27
CA VAL A 58 8.00 -6.44 -1.96
C VAL A 58 8.56 -5.65 -3.13
N PHE A 59 8.59 -6.20 -4.36
CA PHE A 59 9.24 -5.54 -5.50
C PHE A 59 8.39 -4.45 -6.14
N ALA A 60 7.08 -4.65 -6.32
CA ALA A 60 6.24 -3.66 -7.01
C ALA A 60 6.23 -2.28 -6.32
N PRO A 61 6.12 -2.17 -4.98
CA PRO A 61 6.17 -0.87 -4.30
C PRO A 61 7.53 -0.19 -4.36
N GLN A 62 8.64 -0.92 -4.58
CA GLN A 62 9.97 -0.29 -4.67
C GLN A 62 10.10 0.61 -5.91
N LEU A 63 9.26 0.43 -6.93
CA LEU A 63 9.22 1.32 -8.09
C LEU A 63 8.90 2.77 -7.68
N PHE A 64 8.21 2.98 -6.56
CA PHE A 64 7.87 4.32 -6.06
C PHE A 64 9.05 5.08 -5.42
N TRP A 65 10.23 4.49 -5.25
CA TRP A 65 11.43 5.25 -4.86
C TRP A 65 11.74 6.36 -5.87
N TYR A 66 11.56 6.05 -7.16
CA TYR A 66 11.83 7.00 -8.23
C TYR A 66 10.66 7.98 -8.39
N ARG A 67 10.98 9.28 -8.33
CA ARG A 67 10.03 10.39 -8.55
C ARG A 67 9.20 10.29 -9.83
N PRO A 68 9.75 9.95 -11.02
CA PRO A 68 8.96 9.91 -12.24
C PRO A 68 7.86 8.83 -12.22
N PHE A 69 8.08 7.69 -11.56
CA PHE A 69 7.08 6.63 -11.47
C PHE A 69 5.90 6.98 -10.54
N ARG A 70 6.11 7.86 -9.55
CA ARG A 70 5.03 8.34 -8.66
C ARG A 70 4.12 9.38 -9.29
N HIS A 71 4.58 10.05 -10.34
CA HIS A 71 3.81 11.08 -11.06
C HIS A 71 3.09 10.52 -12.30
N ASN A 72 3.41 9.29 -12.72
CA ASN A 72 2.73 8.64 -13.83
C ASN A 72 1.53 7.81 -13.33
N MET A 73 0.31 8.26 -13.65
CA MET A 73 -0.95 7.60 -13.26
C MET A 73 -0.99 6.12 -13.65
N TRP A 74 -0.52 5.77 -14.86
CA TRP A 74 -0.56 4.40 -15.37
C TRP A 74 0.32 3.45 -14.56
N VAL A 75 1.51 3.93 -14.16
CA VAL A 75 2.43 3.16 -13.34
C VAL A 75 1.87 2.99 -11.93
N VAL A 76 1.32 4.06 -11.35
CA VAL A 76 0.67 4.00 -10.04
C VAL A 76 -0.48 3.00 -10.05
N MET A 77 -1.35 3.04 -11.07
CA MET A 77 -2.47 2.12 -11.19
C MET A 77 -2.03 0.65 -11.33
N PHE A 78 -1.02 0.40 -12.16
CA PHE A 78 -0.45 -0.94 -12.32
C PHE A 78 0.11 -1.48 -11.00
N VAL A 79 0.92 -0.67 -10.29
CA VAL A 79 1.50 -1.08 -9.00
C VAL A 79 0.40 -1.31 -7.95
N CYS A 80 -0.62 -0.45 -7.88
CA CYS A 80 -1.74 -0.66 -6.96
C CYS A 80 -2.50 -1.98 -7.24
N MET A 81 -2.70 -2.33 -8.51
CA MET A 81 -3.32 -3.60 -8.88
C MET A 81 -2.42 -4.80 -8.52
N CYS A 82 -1.11 -4.69 -8.74
CA CYS A 82 -0.15 -5.69 -8.28
C CYS A 82 -0.23 -5.86 -6.76
N VAL A 83 -0.19 -4.80 -5.97
CA VAL A 83 -0.26 -4.86 -4.50
C VAL A 83 -1.57 -5.49 -4.03
N ASN A 84 -2.71 -5.13 -4.62
CA ASN A 84 -3.99 -5.77 -4.27
C ASN A 84 -3.97 -7.28 -4.53
N ALA A 85 -3.45 -7.71 -5.69
CA ALA A 85 -3.27 -9.12 -5.98
C ALA A 85 -2.26 -9.79 -5.03
N GLY A 86 -1.15 -9.11 -4.72
CA GLY A 86 -0.11 -9.58 -3.83
C GLY A 86 -0.60 -9.80 -2.40
N MET A 87 -1.41 -8.90 -1.86
CA MET A 87 -2.02 -9.05 -0.53
C MET A 87 -3.05 -10.19 -0.50
N TRP A 88 -3.75 -10.45 -1.60
CA TRP A 88 -4.60 -11.64 -1.71
C TRP A 88 -3.76 -12.92 -1.73
N PHE A 89 -2.68 -12.95 -2.53
CA PHE A 89 -1.75 -14.07 -2.55
C PHE A 89 -1.08 -14.29 -1.19
N GLU A 90 -0.75 -13.24 -0.45
CA GLU A 90 -0.25 -13.37 0.93
C GLU A 90 -1.22 -14.19 1.79
N ARG A 91 -2.51 -13.84 1.78
CA ARG A 91 -3.52 -14.55 2.56
C ARG A 91 -3.70 -15.99 2.09
N TYR A 92 -3.68 -16.21 0.78
CA TYR A 92 -3.71 -17.57 0.22
C TYR A 92 -2.50 -18.39 0.68
N VAL A 93 -1.29 -17.84 0.58
CA VAL A 93 -0.07 -18.57 0.92
C VAL A 93 0.00 -18.83 2.43
N ILE A 94 -0.32 -17.87 3.30
CA ILE A 94 -0.35 -18.09 4.76
C ILE A 94 -1.31 -19.22 5.15
N ILE A 95 -2.51 -19.26 4.57
CA ILE A 95 -3.54 -20.23 4.94
C ILE A 95 -3.31 -21.56 4.21
N ALA A 96 -3.38 -21.57 2.88
CA ALA A 96 -3.37 -22.79 2.09
C ALA A 96 -2.07 -23.57 2.26
N THR A 97 -0.90 -22.94 2.17
CA THR A 97 0.37 -23.68 2.24
C THR A 97 0.65 -24.27 3.61
N THR A 98 0.16 -23.62 4.68
CA THR A 98 0.25 -24.14 6.05
C THR A 98 -0.70 -25.33 6.27
N LEU A 99 -1.85 -25.34 5.58
CA LEU A 99 -2.84 -26.42 5.64
C LEU A 99 -2.47 -27.65 4.80
N GLU A 100 -1.80 -27.45 3.66
CA GLU A 100 -1.40 -28.55 2.77
C GLU A 100 -0.49 -29.58 3.45
N ARG A 101 0.34 -29.13 4.40
CA ARG A 101 1.41 -29.91 5.04
C ARG A 101 1.33 -29.75 6.56
N HIS A 102 0.32 -30.35 7.16
CA HIS A 102 0.18 -30.42 8.62
C HIS A 102 1.08 -31.50 9.25
N MET A 103 1.13 -31.50 10.59
CA MET A 103 1.98 -32.37 11.43
C MET A 103 1.86 -33.87 11.13
N ILE A 104 0.72 -34.32 10.58
CA ILE A 104 0.45 -35.73 10.28
C ILE A 104 0.54 -35.97 8.76
N PRO A 105 1.46 -36.83 8.27
CA PRO A 105 1.64 -37.09 6.85
C PRO A 105 0.40 -37.67 6.13
N GLY A 106 -0.45 -38.41 6.86
CA GLY A 106 -1.66 -39.03 6.29
C GLY A 106 -2.78 -38.05 5.91
N SER A 107 -2.70 -36.79 6.33
CA SER A 107 -3.71 -35.76 6.04
C SER A 107 -3.24 -34.70 5.06
N TRP A 108 -2.14 -34.95 4.34
CA TRP A 108 -1.64 -34.01 3.34
C TRP A 108 -2.55 -33.99 2.12
N GLY A 109 -2.90 -32.79 1.67
CA GLY A 109 -3.78 -32.59 0.52
C GLY A 109 -3.56 -31.21 -0.07
N VAL A 110 -3.70 -31.09 -1.39
CA VAL A 110 -3.55 -29.81 -2.10
C VAL A 110 -4.92 -29.18 -2.28
N TYR A 111 -5.04 -27.90 -1.91
CA TYR A 111 -6.30 -27.18 -2.12
C TYR A 111 -6.45 -26.81 -3.60
N SER A 112 -7.52 -27.32 -4.21
CA SER A 112 -7.93 -26.95 -5.57
C SER A 112 -9.28 -26.24 -5.49
N ALA A 113 -9.30 -24.96 -5.86
CA ALA A 113 -10.52 -24.16 -5.84
C ALA A 113 -11.52 -24.68 -6.88
N THR A 114 -12.73 -24.98 -6.41
CA THR A 114 -13.83 -25.40 -7.28
C THR A 114 -14.36 -24.22 -8.09
N TRP A 115 -15.17 -24.50 -9.10
CA TRP A 115 -15.81 -23.44 -9.88
C TRP A 115 -16.70 -22.55 -9.01
N VAL A 116 -17.40 -23.13 -8.02
CA VAL A 116 -18.25 -22.40 -7.08
C VAL A 116 -17.44 -21.39 -6.27
N ASP A 117 -16.26 -21.77 -5.76
CA ASP A 117 -15.38 -20.87 -5.00
C ASP A 117 -14.99 -19.63 -5.82
N LYS A 118 -14.65 -19.83 -7.10
CA LYS A 118 -14.25 -18.76 -8.02
C LYS A 118 -15.41 -17.82 -8.33
N PHE A 119 -16.61 -18.36 -8.56
CA PHE A 119 -17.81 -17.54 -8.81
C PHE A 119 -18.29 -16.81 -7.57
N THR A 120 -18.20 -17.41 -6.39
CA THR A 120 -18.51 -16.70 -5.15
C THR A 120 -17.53 -15.55 -4.92
N PHE A 121 -16.23 -15.77 -5.16
CA PHE A 121 -15.24 -14.69 -5.08
C PHE A 121 -15.49 -13.58 -6.10
N LEU A 122 -15.81 -13.92 -7.36
CA LEU A 122 -16.16 -12.91 -8.36
C LEU A 122 -17.49 -12.19 -8.01
N GLY A 123 -18.44 -12.92 -7.43
CA GLY A 123 -19.72 -12.41 -6.97
C GLY A 123 -19.58 -11.37 -5.87
N THR A 124 -18.62 -11.53 -4.94
CA THR A 124 -18.38 -10.51 -3.91
C THR A 124 -17.83 -9.21 -4.49
N PHE A 125 -16.98 -9.26 -5.54
CA PHE A 125 -16.57 -8.04 -6.26
C PHE A 125 -17.75 -7.37 -6.94
N GLY A 126 -18.62 -8.15 -7.61
CA GLY A 126 -19.82 -7.62 -8.24
C GLY A 126 -20.76 -6.96 -7.23
N PHE A 127 -20.98 -7.61 -6.09
CA PHE A 127 -21.81 -7.09 -5.01
C PHE A 127 -21.20 -5.83 -4.37
N PHE A 128 -19.89 -5.82 -4.12
CA PHE A 128 -19.17 -4.64 -3.64
C PHE A 128 -19.29 -3.47 -4.63
N MET A 129 -19.04 -3.70 -5.92
CA MET A 129 -19.16 -2.67 -6.96
C MET A 129 -20.60 -2.17 -7.09
N MET A 130 -21.60 -3.04 -6.99
CA MET A 130 -23.01 -2.64 -6.99
C MET A 130 -23.30 -1.66 -5.84
N LEU A 131 -22.94 -2.02 -4.61
CA LEU A 131 -23.15 -1.16 -3.43
C LEU A 131 -22.33 0.13 -3.51
N PHE A 132 -21.09 0.07 -3.98
CA PHE A 132 -20.23 1.23 -4.14
C PHE A 132 -20.77 2.22 -5.19
N LEU A 133 -21.23 1.72 -6.34
CA LEU A 133 -21.87 2.57 -7.36
C LEU A 133 -23.19 3.18 -6.87
N LEU A 134 -23.96 2.42 -6.08
CA LEU A 134 -25.18 2.92 -5.44
C LEU A 134 -24.86 4.07 -4.46
N PHE A 135 -23.81 3.91 -3.67
CA PHE A 135 -23.30 4.94 -2.77
C PHE A 135 -22.87 6.20 -3.54
N LEU A 136 -22.08 6.05 -4.61
CA LEU A 136 -21.67 7.19 -5.45
C LEU A 136 -22.85 7.93 -6.10
N ARG A 137 -23.95 7.23 -6.38
CA ARG A 137 -25.15 7.82 -6.99
C ARG A 137 -26.01 8.59 -6.00
N PHE A 138 -26.18 8.08 -4.77
CA PHE A 138 -27.13 8.66 -3.82
C PHE A 138 -26.51 9.56 -2.75
N LEU A 139 -25.20 9.45 -2.51
CA LEU A 139 -24.52 10.20 -1.44
C LEU A 139 -23.36 11.04 -2.00
N PRO A 140 -23.07 12.21 -1.41
CA PRO A 140 -21.91 13.02 -1.80
C PRO A 140 -20.61 12.29 -1.41
N VAL A 141 -19.77 12.02 -2.41
CA VAL A 141 -18.51 11.27 -2.27
C VAL A 141 -17.44 12.04 -1.48
N ILE A 142 -17.53 13.37 -1.51
CA ILE A 142 -16.58 14.27 -0.89
C ILE A 142 -17.28 14.97 0.27
N ALA A 143 -16.62 14.99 1.44
CA ALA A 143 -17.09 15.74 2.60
C ALA A 143 -16.92 17.26 2.36
N ILE A 144 -17.94 17.88 1.76
CA ILE A 144 -17.90 19.30 1.36
C ILE A 144 -17.66 20.23 2.57
N GLY A 145 -18.14 19.87 3.76
CA GLY A 145 -17.91 20.64 4.99
C GLY A 145 -16.43 20.75 5.36
N GLU A 146 -15.72 19.63 5.37
CA GLU A 146 -14.28 19.57 5.67
C GLU A 146 -13.45 20.24 4.59
N VAL A 147 -13.78 19.99 3.31
CA VAL A 147 -13.06 20.61 2.19
C VAL A 147 -13.16 22.13 2.25
N LYS A 148 -14.33 22.68 2.63
CA LYS A 148 -14.55 24.13 2.79
C LYS A 148 -13.69 24.75 3.90
N GLY A 149 -13.37 24.01 4.96
CA GLY A 149 -12.56 24.48 6.08
C GLY A 149 -11.06 24.60 5.76
N VAL A 150 -10.57 23.86 4.76
CA VAL A 150 -9.14 23.82 4.39
C VAL A 150 -8.79 24.67 3.16
N LEU A 151 -9.74 25.38 2.56
CA LEU A 151 -9.41 26.26 1.43
C LEU A 151 -8.58 27.47 1.90
N PRO A 152 -7.70 28.02 1.04
CA PRO A 152 -7.00 29.27 1.36
C PRO A 152 -7.93 30.46 1.65
N GLN A 153 -9.21 30.36 1.26
CA GLN A 153 -10.25 31.36 1.49
C GLN A 153 -10.88 31.27 2.89
N SER A 154 -10.73 30.14 3.59
CA SER A 154 -11.24 29.95 4.96
C SER A 154 -10.21 30.29 6.02
N ASN A 155 -9.00 30.71 5.64
CA ASN A 155 -7.98 31.19 6.58
C ASN A 155 -8.39 32.57 7.15
N PRO A 156 -8.64 32.71 8.47
CA PRO A 156 -9.00 33.98 9.08
C PRO A 156 -7.88 35.04 9.03
N HIS A 157 -6.64 34.65 8.70
CA HIS A 157 -5.45 35.50 8.63
C HIS A 157 -5.01 35.75 7.18
N ARG A 158 -5.95 35.72 6.22
CA ARG A 158 -5.64 36.09 4.85
C ARG A 158 -5.57 37.62 4.77
N ASP A 159 -4.36 38.17 4.74
CA ASP A 159 -4.13 39.60 4.58
C ASP A 159 -4.63 40.05 3.20
N ASP A 160 -5.83 40.62 3.16
CA ASP A 160 -6.41 41.26 1.97
C ASP A 160 -5.91 42.72 1.79
N HIS A 161 -4.66 43.00 2.19
CA HIS A 161 -4.05 44.33 2.02
C HIS A 161 -3.52 44.48 0.57
N PRO A 162 -3.97 45.51 -0.20
CA PRO A 162 -3.50 45.75 -1.57
C PRO A 162 -2.10 46.35 -1.68
N GLU A 163 -1.42 46.60 -0.57
CA GLU A 163 -0.09 47.18 -0.55
C GLU A 163 0.92 46.15 -0.01
N PRO A 164 2.17 46.15 -0.48
CA PRO A 164 3.22 45.32 0.10
C PRO A 164 3.52 45.85 1.51
N GLY A 165 2.67 45.45 2.46
CA GLY A 165 2.88 45.66 3.88
C GLY A 165 4.14 44.90 4.25
N VAL A 166 5.17 45.63 4.63
CA VAL A 166 6.37 45.09 5.28
C VAL A 166 5.90 44.16 6.38
N GLN A 167 6.23 42.87 6.28
CA GLN A 167 5.92 41.90 7.31
C GLN A 167 6.54 42.40 8.61
N GLU A 168 5.79 42.41 9.70
CA GLU A 168 6.31 42.84 11.01
C GLU A 168 7.56 42.04 11.41
N GLU A 169 7.69 40.81 10.89
CA GLU A 169 8.88 39.96 10.96
C GLU A 169 10.13 40.55 10.26
N ASP A 170 9.98 41.26 9.13
CA ASP A 170 11.07 41.99 8.44
C ASP A 170 11.44 43.29 9.19
N LEU A 171 10.51 43.87 9.95
CA LEU A 171 10.76 45.07 10.78
C LEU A 171 11.42 44.73 12.13
N MET A 172 11.25 43.49 12.60
CA MET A 172 11.67 43.03 13.93
C MET A 172 12.98 42.22 13.94
N ASP A 173 13.69 42.11 12.81
CA ASP A 173 15.01 41.45 12.66
C ASP A 173 15.14 40.14 13.49
N TYR A 174 14.11 39.29 13.45
CA TYR A 174 14.18 38.00 14.14
C TYR A 174 14.89 37.00 13.24
N SER A 175 16.08 36.55 13.64
CA SER A 175 17.01 35.80 12.78
C SER A 175 16.62 34.35 12.43
N ASP A 176 15.37 33.94 12.60
CA ASP A 176 14.98 32.53 12.43
C ASP A 176 14.73 32.16 10.96
N ARG A 177 15.76 31.56 10.38
CA ARG A 177 15.84 31.05 9.01
C ARG A 177 14.96 29.81 8.82
N HIS A 178 13.66 29.97 8.55
CA HIS A 178 12.85 28.83 8.08
C HIS A 178 11.98 29.08 6.85
N VAL A 179 12.00 30.29 6.28
CA VAL A 179 11.32 30.56 5.00
C VAL A 179 12.36 30.95 3.95
N PRO A 180 12.56 30.15 2.87
CA PRO A 180 13.40 30.59 1.77
C PRO A 180 12.72 31.78 1.08
N LYS A 181 13.42 32.92 1.03
CA LYS A 181 13.01 34.12 0.29
C LYS A 181 12.61 33.71 -1.14
N PRO A 182 11.41 34.08 -1.64
CA PRO A 182 11.15 33.98 -3.05
C PRO A 182 12.14 34.90 -3.75
N ALA A 183 12.96 34.34 -4.64
CA ALA A 183 13.86 35.10 -5.47
C ALA A 183 13.04 36.15 -6.22
N GLY A 184 13.23 37.41 -5.85
CA GLY A 184 12.56 38.53 -6.47
C GLY A 184 12.75 38.48 -7.98
N ALA A 185 11.64 38.64 -8.69
CA ALA A 185 11.65 39.03 -10.09
C ALA A 185 12.50 40.29 -10.22
N ALA A 186 13.67 40.15 -10.85
CA ALA A 186 14.54 41.25 -11.22
C ALA A 186 14.55 41.34 -12.75
N ALA A 187 14.03 42.47 -13.23
CA ALA A 187 14.10 43.05 -14.58
C ALA A 187 13.34 42.32 -15.71
#